data_AF-A0A9Q0BMZ7-F1
#
_entry.id   AF-A0A9Q0BMZ7-F1
#
_cell.length_a   1.000
_cell.length_b   1.000
_cell.length_c   1.000
_cell.angle_alpha   90.00
_cell.angle_beta   90.00
_cell.angle_gamma   90.00
#
_symmetry.space_group_name_H-M   'P 1'
#
loop_
_entity.id
_entity.type
_entity.pdbx_description
1 polymer ?
#
loop_
_entity_poly.entity_id
_entity_poly.type
_entity_poly.pdbx_seq_one_letter_code
_entity_poly.pdbx_strand_id
1 'polypeptide(L)'
;MVLMESYLFCASVRLGVLVICTAAALKSTLIMWLIFSDGTSFLFGLFRILETHYKTSTIIKESATWVEQYPKELMMFFQLYSICHIGTCILAAHGAYKLKKYHVIPLAVLEFFYTVQVVVLAVISLRIARHILPLATLILLTLGLTFYA
;
A
#
# COMPACT_ATOMS: atom_id res chain seq x y z
N MET A 1 -14.16 10.14 10.81
CA MET A 1 -14.89 11.35 10.34
C MET A 1 -16.38 11.09 10.07
N VAL A 2 -16.75 9.93 9.51
CA VAL A 2 -18.16 9.59 9.19
C VAL A 2 -19.05 9.50 10.44
N LEU A 3 -18.55 8.89 11.52
CA LEU A 3 -19.32 8.53 12.73
C LEU A 3 -19.31 9.57 13.87
N MET A 4 -18.92 10.82 13.62
CA MET A 4 -18.65 11.77 14.71
C MET A 4 -19.72 12.84 14.91
N GLU A 5 -20.03 13.07 16.19
CA GLU A 5 -20.98 14.05 16.70
C GLU A 5 -20.33 15.22 17.48
N SER A 6 -19.10 15.09 17.99
CA SER A 6 -18.47 16.07 18.89
C SER A 6 -17.31 16.88 18.27
N TYR A 7 -17.25 18.18 18.58
CA TYR A 7 -16.37 19.17 17.93
C TYR A 7 -14.86 18.99 18.19
N LEU A 8 -14.45 18.61 19.41
CA LEU A 8 -13.02 18.40 19.75
C LEU A 8 -12.40 17.23 18.97
N PHE A 9 -13.15 16.16 18.84
CA PHE A 9 -12.72 15.04 18.01
C PHE A 9 -12.69 15.45 16.53
N CYS A 10 -13.55 16.38 16.06
CA CYS A 10 -13.58 16.79 14.66
C CYS A 10 -12.24 17.42 14.20
N ALA A 11 -11.55 18.15 15.08
CA ALA A 11 -10.24 18.73 14.77
C ALA A 11 -9.12 17.68 14.70
N SER A 12 -9.08 16.73 15.65
CA SER A 12 -8.08 15.65 15.65
C SER A 12 -8.25 14.73 14.44
N VAL A 13 -9.49 14.42 14.06
CA VAL A 13 -9.79 13.59 12.90
C VAL A 13 -9.50 14.31 11.58
N ARG A 14 -9.66 15.64 11.53
CA ARG A 14 -9.21 16.43 10.36
C ARG A 14 -7.71 16.37 10.18
N LEU A 15 -6.96 16.56 11.26
CA LEU A 15 -5.50 16.46 11.25
C LEU A 15 -5.08 15.06 10.82
N GLY A 16 -5.72 14.01 11.35
CA GLY A 16 -5.47 12.62 10.96
C GLY A 16 -5.69 12.37 9.47
N VAL A 17 -6.81 12.83 8.90
CA VAL A 17 -7.08 12.69 7.45
C VAL A 17 -6.02 13.43 6.63
N LEU A 18 -5.61 14.65 7.03
CA LEU A 18 -4.58 15.40 6.33
C LEU A 18 -3.21 14.69 6.37
N VAL A 19 -2.80 14.16 7.53
CA VAL A 19 -1.55 13.41 7.68
C VAL A 19 -1.57 12.16 6.80
N ILE A 20 -2.64 11.37 6.85
CA ILE A 20 -2.79 10.18 6.00
C ILE A 20 -2.74 10.57 4.52
N CYS A 21 -3.49 11.61 4.09
CA CYS A 21 -3.44 12.11 2.72
C CYS A 21 -2.02 12.49 2.29
N THR A 22 -1.25 13.17 3.14
CA THR A 22 0.13 13.57 2.80
C THR A 22 1.06 12.37 2.66
N ALA A 23 0.99 11.40 3.57
CA ALA A 23 1.79 10.19 3.50
C ALA A 23 1.41 9.33 2.28
N ALA A 24 0.11 9.18 2.03
CA ALA A 24 -0.45 8.48 0.88
C ALA A 24 -0.04 9.11 -0.46
N ALA A 25 -0.13 10.44 -0.57
CA ALA A 25 0.26 11.18 -1.76
C ALA A 25 1.77 11.11 -2.00
N LEU A 26 2.59 11.23 -0.94
CA LEU A 26 4.04 11.09 -1.03
C LEU A 26 4.42 9.69 -1.52
N LYS A 27 3.84 8.63 -0.93
CA LYS A 27 4.04 7.24 -1.36
C LYS A 27 3.70 7.06 -2.84
N SER A 28 2.50 7.47 -3.26
CA SER A 28 2.07 7.32 -4.65
C SER A 28 2.95 8.11 -5.62
N THR A 29 3.47 9.27 -5.21
CA THR A 29 4.42 10.05 -5.99
C THR A 29 5.76 9.33 -6.15
N LEU A 30 6.28 8.72 -5.07
CA LEU A 30 7.51 7.93 -5.10
C LEU A 30 7.39 6.70 -6.01
N ILE A 31 6.29 5.95 -5.90
CA ILE A 31 6.03 4.79 -6.76
C ILE A 31 5.94 5.23 -8.23
N MET A 32 5.22 6.32 -8.50
CA MET A 32 5.12 6.85 -9.85
C MET A 32 6.49 7.29 -10.39
N TRP A 33 7.31 7.94 -9.57
CA TRP A 33 8.67 8.34 -9.95
C TRP A 33 9.56 7.15 -10.27
N LEU A 34 9.58 6.10 -9.43
CA LEU A 34 10.34 4.87 -9.67
C LEU A 34 9.92 4.17 -10.97
N ILE A 35 8.61 4.11 -11.25
CA ILE A 35 8.09 3.53 -12.49
C ILE A 35 8.53 4.38 -13.70
N PHE A 36 8.58 5.70 -13.57
CA PHE A 36 9.06 6.59 -14.65
C PHE A 36 10.58 6.51 -14.86
N SER A 37 11.38 6.34 -13.81
CA SER A 37 12.85 6.26 -13.94
C SER A 37 13.32 4.90 -14.45
N ASP A 38 12.79 3.82 -13.88
CA ASP A 38 13.33 2.47 -14.06
C ASP A 38 12.47 1.62 -15.01
N GLY A 39 11.26 2.09 -15.34
CA GLY A 39 10.34 1.42 -16.24
C GLY A 39 9.94 0.03 -15.74
N THR A 40 9.94 -0.95 -16.66
CA THR A 40 9.65 -2.36 -16.35
C THR A 40 10.76 -3.00 -15.50
N SER A 41 11.97 -2.43 -15.48
CA SER A 41 13.12 -2.99 -14.77
C SER A 41 12.88 -3.06 -13.26
N PHE A 42 12.12 -2.12 -12.71
CA PHE A 42 11.70 -2.15 -11.31
C PHE A 42 10.84 -3.38 -10.98
N LEU A 43 9.82 -3.66 -11.80
CA LEU A 43 8.96 -4.83 -11.63
C LEU A 43 9.76 -6.13 -11.76
N PHE A 44 10.59 -6.24 -12.78
CA PHE A 44 11.46 -7.41 -12.94
C PHE A 44 12.44 -7.58 -11.78
N GLY A 45 13.04 -6.50 -11.30
CA GLY A 45 13.93 -6.53 -10.14
C GLY A 45 13.22 -7.05 -8.89
N LEU A 46 12.04 -6.51 -8.59
CA LEU A 46 11.24 -6.91 -7.44
C LEU A 46 10.81 -8.39 -7.53
N PHE A 47 10.31 -8.82 -8.68
CA PHE A 47 9.88 -10.20 -8.88
C PHE A 47 11.04 -11.20 -8.92
N ARG A 48 12.21 -10.81 -9.44
CA ARG A 48 13.41 -11.66 -9.41
C ARG A 48 13.90 -11.90 -7.99
N ILE A 49 13.84 -10.88 -7.13
CA ILE A 49 14.16 -11.04 -5.69
C ILE A 49 13.16 -12.01 -5.06
N LEU A 50 11.86 -11.81 -5.29
CA LEU A 50 10.83 -12.72 -4.79
C LEU A 50 11.05 -14.15 -5.30
N GLU A 51 11.26 -14.36 -6.60
CA GLU A 51 11.44 -15.69 -7.17
C GLU A 51 12.70 -16.39 -6.62
N THR A 52 13.81 -15.66 -6.49
CA THR A 52 15.08 -16.20 -5.97
C THR A 52 14.92 -16.75 -4.56
N HIS A 53 14.16 -16.04 -3.71
CA HIS A 53 13.89 -16.47 -2.34
C HIS A 53 12.69 -17.42 -2.23
N TYR A 54 11.80 -17.47 -3.23
CA TYR A 54 10.48 -18.13 -3.15
C TYR A 54 10.13 -19.08 -4.30
N LYS A 55 11.11 -19.83 -4.83
CA LYS A 55 10.90 -20.82 -5.91
C LYS A 55 9.81 -21.88 -5.66
N THR A 56 9.46 -22.16 -4.41
CA THR A 56 8.49 -23.20 -4.03
C THR A 56 7.05 -22.70 -3.92
N SER A 57 6.81 -21.39 -3.89
CA SER A 57 5.45 -20.85 -3.80
C SER A 57 4.81 -20.76 -5.19
N THR A 58 3.69 -21.46 -5.39
CA THR A 58 2.92 -21.40 -6.63
C THR A 58 2.44 -19.99 -6.94
N ILE A 59 2.00 -19.25 -5.92
CA ILE A 59 1.53 -17.86 -6.04
C ILE A 59 2.61 -16.95 -6.61
N ILE A 60 3.87 -17.12 -6.16
CA ILE A 60 4.97 -16.24 -6.57
C ILE A 60 5.43 -16.58 -7.98
N LYS A 61 5.46 -17.87 -8.35
CA LYS A 61 5.71 -18.30 -9.72
C LYS A 61 4.65 -17.79 -10.69
N GLU A 62 3.39 -17.90 -10.33
CA GLU A 62 2.28 -17.41 -11.15
C GLU A 62 2.35 -15.88 -11.30
N SER A 63 2.60 -15.16 -10.21
CA SER A 63 2.74 -13.70 -10.23
C SER A 63 3.95 -13.25 -11.05
N ALA A 64 5.08 -13.97 -11.00
CA ALA A 64 6.25 -13.70 -11.84
C ALA A 64 5.95 -13.94 -13.33
N THR A 65 5.21 -15.01 -13.64
CA THR A 65 4.78 -15.32 -15.02
C THR A 65 3.90 -14.22 -15.58
N TRP A 66 2.98 -13.68 -14.77
CA TRP A 66 2.15 -12.52 -15.14
C TRP A 66 2.98 -11.27 -15.43
N VAL A 67 4.04 -11.02 -14.65
CA VAL A 67 4.93 -9.86 -14.84
C VAL A 67 5.77 -10.00 -16.10
N GLU A 68 6.19 -11.21 -16.45
CA GLU A 68 6.89 -11.50 -17.70
C GLU A 68 5.98 -11.37 -18.92
N GLN A 69 4.73 -11.82 -18.83
CA GLN A 69 3.80 -11.81 -19.95
C GLN A 69 3.17 -10.43 -20.20
N TYR A 70 2.86 -9.67 -19.13
CA TYR A 70 2.10 -8.42 -19.21
C TYR A 70 2.75 -7.25 -18.42
N PRO A 71 4.03 -6.94 -18.63
CA PRO A 71 4.74 -5.93 -17.84
C PRO A 71 4.19 -4.51 -18.07
N LYS A 72 3.73 -4.21 -19.29
CA LYS A 72 3.24 -2.86 -19.66
C LYS A 72 1.86 -2.58 -19.08
N GLU A 73 0.99 -3.58 -19.14
CA GLU A 73 -0.36 -3.56 -18.61
C GLU A 73 -0.32 -3.38 -17.09
N LEU A 74 0.59 -4.10 -16.41
CA LEU A 74 0.82 -3.95 -14.97
C LEU A 74 1.35 -2.56 -14.62
N MET A 75 2.33 -2.03 -15.36
CA MET A 75 2.82 -0.66 -15.15
C MET A 75 1.70 0.38 -15.30
N MET A 76 0.90 0.25 -16.36
CA MET A 76 -0.23 1.15 -16.61
C MET A 76 -1.25 1.07 -15.46
N PHE A 77 -1.52 -0.13 -14.95
CA PHE A 77 -2.38 -0.32 -13.79
C PHE A 77 -1.82 0.36 -12.53
N PHE A 78 -0.52 0.19 -12.23
CA PHE A 78 0.12 0.84 -11.08
C PHE A 78 0.15 2.37 -11.19
N GLN A 79 0.37 2.92 -12.39
CA GLN A 79 0.30 4.36 -12.64
C GLN A 79 -1.12 4.90 -12.48
N LEU A 80 -2.11 4.23 -13.08
CA LEU A 80 -3.51 4.60 -12.94
C LEU A 80 -3.96 4.56 -11.48
N TYR A 81 -3.61 3.50 -10.75
CA TYR A 81 -3.85 3.38 -9.32
C TYR A 81 -3.23 4.55 -8.54
N SER A 82 -1.96 4.89 -8.83
CA SER A 82 -1.25 5.97 -8.15
C SER A 82 -1.91 7.33 -8.40
N ILE A 83 -2.36 7.60 -9.63
CA ILE A 83 -3.09 8.83 -9.98
C ILE A 83 -4.45 8.88 -9.28
N CYS A 84 -5.21 7.78 -9.28
CA CYS A 84 -6.48 7.69 -8.56
C CYS A 84 -6.30 7.91 -7.05
N HIS A 85 -5.22 7.36 -6.47
CA HIS A 85 -4.89 7.56 -5.07
C HIS A 85 -4.59 9.03 -4.73
N ILE A 86 -3.82 9.71 -5.59
CA ILE A 86 -3.54 11.15 -5.42
C ILE A 86 -4.83 11.97 -5.57
N GLY A 87 -5.66 11.68 -6.56
CA GLY A 87 -6.94 12.36 -6.78
C GLY A 87 -7.89 12.22 -5.59
N THR A 88 -7.99 11.01 -5.02
CA THR A 88 -8.79 10.77 -3.81
C THR A 88 -8.20 11.41 -2.57
N CYS A 89 -6.87 11.51 -2.45
CA CYS A 89 -6.22 12.29 -1.38
C CYS A 89 -6.60 13.78 -1.45
N ILE A 90 -6.62 14.37 -2.66
CA ILE A 90 -7.04 15.77 -2.86
C ILE A 90 -8.51 15.96 -2.50
N LEU A 91 -9.38 15.04 -2.94
CA LEU A 91 -10.80 15.05 -2.57
C LEU A 91 -11.02 14.92 -1.07
N ALA A 92 -10.30 14.01 -0.41
CA ALA A 92 -10.39 13.81 1.04
C ALA A 92 -9.83 15.00 1.83
N ALA A 93 -8.75 15.62 1.38
CA ALA A 93 -8.23 16.85 1.97
C ALA A 93 -9.26 17.99 1.85
N HIS A 94 -9.86 18.17 0.67
CA HIS A 94 -10.95 19.14 0.47
C HIS A 94 -12.17 18.84 1.35
N GLY A 95 -12.54 17.56 1.47
CA GLY A 95 -13.59 17.07 2.36
C GLY A 95 -13.31 17.37 3.83
N ALA A 96 -12.06 17.20 4.25
CA ALA A 96 -11.60 17.55 5.59
C ALA A 96 -11.73 19.06 5.83
N TYR A 97 -11.32 19.91 4.88
CA TYR A 97 -11.44 21.37 4.97
C TYR A 97 -12.89 21.87 4.96
N LYS A 98 -13.79 21.29 4.14
CA LYS A 98 -15.19 21.73 4.02
C LYS A 98 -16.21 20.92 4.83
N LEU A 99 -15.76 20.04 5.74
CA LEU A 99 -16.60 19.14 6.56
C LEU A 99 -17.55 18.23 5.75
N LYS A 100 -17.27 17.95 4.48
CA LYS A 100 -18.09 17.06 3.66
C LYS A 100 -17.66 15.61 3.87
N LYS A 101 -18.34 14.92 4.80
CA LYS A 101 -18.06 13.53 5.22
C LYS A 101 -17.91 12.54 4.04
N TYR A 102 -18.69 12.72 2.97
CA TYR A 102 -18.71 11.82 1.81
C TYR A 102 -17.41 11.81 0.98
N HIS A 103 -16.61 12.87 1.02
CA HIS A 103 -15.41 12.97 0.18
C HIS A 103 -14.23 12.15 0.73
N VAL A 104 -14.32 11.69 1.98
CA VAL A 104 -13.29 10.86 2.63
C VAL A 104 -13.51 9.36 2.36
N ILE A 105 -14.72 8.97 1.93
CA ILE A 105 -15.08 7.56 1.69
C ILE A 105 -14.21 6.92 0.60
N PRO A 106 -13.99 7.55 -0.58
CA PRO A 106 -13.15 6.95 -1.62
C PRO A 106 -11.71 6.69 -1.16
N LEU A 107 -11.13 7.61 -0.37
CA LEU A 107 -9.81 7.43 0.20
C LEU A 107 -9.79 6.27 1.20
N ALA A 108 -10.80 6.17 2.07
CA ALA A 108 -10.89 5.09 3.05
C ALA A 108 -10.99 3.70 2.38
N VAL A 109 -11.71 3.60 1.25
CA VAL A 109 -11.80 2.34 0.48
C VAL A 109 -10.45 1.97 -0.12
N LEU A 110 -9.73 2.92 -0.72
CA LEU A 110 -8.41 2.66 -1.30
C LEU A 110 -7.37 2.30 -0.24
N GLU A 111 -7.34 3.01 0.89
CA GLU A 111 -6.48 2.67 2.03
C GLU A 111 -6.82 1.28 2.59
N PHE A 112 -8.10 0.89 2.65
CA PHE A 112 -8.48 -0.46 3.07
C PHE A 112 -7.92 -1.54 2.14
N PHE A 113 -8.06 -1.39 0.82
CA PHE A 113 -7.47 -2.33 -0.13
C PHE A 113 -5.94 -2.38 -0.01
N TYR A 114 -5.30 -1.23 0.21
CA TYR A 114 -3.87 -1.14 0.44
C TYR A 114 -3.45 -1.87 1.73
N THR A 115 -4.13 -1.66 2.85
CA THR A 115 -3.87 -2.36 4.11
C THR A 115 -4.00 -3.87 3.93
N VAL A 116 -5.05 -4.34 3.25
CA VAL A 116 -5.22 -5.77 2.93
C VAL A 116 -4.04 -6.31 2.13
N GLN A 117 -3.58 -5.58 1.10
CA GLN A 117 -2.40 -5.98 0.31
C GLN A 117 -1.14 -6.06 1.16
N VAL A 118 -0.88 -5.06 2.01
CA VAL A 118 0.28 -5.04 2.91
C VAL A 118 0.22 -6.21 3.90
N VAL A 119 -0.94 -6.49 4.48
CA VAL A 119 -1.13 -7.61 5.40
C VAL A 119 -0.87 -8.94 4.71
N VAL A 120 -1.40 -9.14 3.49
CA VAL A 120 -1.15 -10.37 2.71
C VAL A 120 0.35 -10.52 2.42
N LEU A 121 1.01 -9.46 1.97
CA LEU A 121 2.44 -9.48 1.65
C LEU A 121 3.29 -9.70 2.91
N ALA A 122 2.90 -9.11 4.04
CA ALA A 122 3.53 -9.33 5.34
C ALA A 122 3.36 -10.75 5.85
N VAL A 123 2.16 -11.34 5.74
CA VAL A 123 1.91 -12.74 6.14
C VAL A 123 2.72 -13.71 5.28
N ILE A 124 2.78 -13.48 3.97
CA ILE A 124 3.63 -14.25 3.07
C ILE A 124 5.10 -14.11 3.52
N SER A 125 5.59 -12.88 3.70
CA SER A 125 6.97 -12.58 4.13
C SER A 125 7.31 -13.20 5.50
N LEU A 126 6.39 -13.20 6.46
CA LEU A 126 6.56 -13.82 7.78
C LEU A 126 6.60 -15.34 7.69
N ARG A 127 5.72 -15.95 6.88
CA ARG A 127 5.70 -17.40 6.65
C ARG A 127 7.02 -17.87 6.08
N ILE A 128 7.62 -17.07 5.21
CA ILE A 128 8.96 -17.28 4.70
C ILE A 128 10.00 -17.11 5.80
N ALA A 129 9.97 -15.98 6.50
CA ALA A 129 11.00 -15.61 7.46
C ALA A 129 11.18 -16.71 8.52
N ARG A 130 10.11 -17.46 8.82
CA ARG A 130 10.14 -18.63 9.71
C ARG A 130 11.11 -19.74 9.29
N HIS A 131 11.39 -19.89 7.99
CA HIS A 131 12.34 -20.90 7.49
C HIS A 131 13.81 -20.47 7.63
N ILE A 132 14.08 -19.18 7.82
CA ILE A 132 15.44 -18.60 7.82
C ILE A 132 15.80 -18.06 9.21
N LEU A 133 14.84 -17.47 9.91
CA LEU A 133 15.03 -16.77 11.17
C LEU A 133 14.58 -17.59 12.38
N PRO A 134 15.27 -17.44 13.53
CA PRO A 134 14.86 -18.07 14.78
C PRO A 134 13.53 -17.51 15.28
N LEU A 135 12.78 -18.35 16.02
CA LEU A 135 11.41 -18.07 16.47
C LEU A 135 11.27 -16.74 17.22
N ALA A 136 12.26 -16.37 18.04
CA ALA A 136 12.27 -15.12 18.80
C ALA A 136 12.26 -13.87 17.89
N THR A 137 13.08 -13.86 16.83
CA THR A 137 13.11 -12.76 15.85
C THR A 137 11.80 -12.68 15.07
N LEU A 138 11.16 -13.82 14.81
CA LEU A 138 9.88 -13.88 14.12
C LEU A 138 8.74 -13.24 14.92
N ILE A 139 8.70 -13.51 16.24
CA ILE A 139 7.71 -12.90 17.15
C ILE A 139 7.94 -11.38 17.23
N LEU A 140 9.19 -10.94 17.34
CA LEU A 140 9.56 -9.52 17.37
C LEU A 140 9.20 -8.80 16.05
N LEU A 141 9.44 -9.44 14.91
CA LEU A 141 9.07 -8.93 13.59
C LEU A 141 7.55 -8.83 13.45
N THR A 142 6.83 -9.85 13.90
CA THR A 142 5.35 -9.87 13.86
C THR A 142 4.77 -8.76 14.73
N LEU A 143 5.28 -8.59 15.96
CA LEU A 143 4.89 -7.51 16.87
C LEU A 143 5.15 -6.14 16.24
N GLY A 144 6.35 -5.91 15.69
CA GLY A 144 6.69 -4.67 14.99
C GLY A 144 5.77 -4.37 13.81
N LEU A 145 5.45 -5.40 13.01
CA LEU A 145 4.51 -5.29 11.89
C LEU A 145 3.08 -4.96 12.36
N THR A 146 2.61 -5.55 13.46
CA THR A 146 1.29 -5.24 14.03
C THR A 146 1.20 -3.87 14.70
N PHE A 147 2.31 -3.30 15.18
CA PHE A 147 2.32 -1.93 15.70
C PHE A 147 2.39 -0.86 14.59
N TYR A 148 2.80 -1.24 13.38
CA TYR A 148 2.87 -0.36 12.22
C TYR A 148 1.58 -0.37 11.38
N ALA A 149 0.81 -1.47 11.42
CA ALA A 149 -0.51 -1.60 10.77
C ALA A 149 -1.64 -0.98 11.60
#